data_AF-K0JIT3-F1
#
_entry.id   AF-K0JIT3-F1
#
_cell.length_a   1.000
_cell.length_b   1.000
_cell.length_c   1.000
_cell.angle_alpha   90.00
_cell.angle_beta   90.00
_cell.angle_gamma   90.00
#
_symmetry.space_group_name_H-M   'P 1'
#
loop_
_entity.id
_entity.type
_entity.pdbx_description
1 polymer ?
#
loop_
_entity_poly.entity_id
_entity_poly.type
_entity_poly.pdbx_seq_one_letter_code
_entity_poly.pdbx_strand_id
1 'polypeptide(L)' 'MRLIMLVMIFTITLISCQTTKKYINVPLTQPPSIYNIPKIDTDKDLIKAYQNATIKIAQWQSWFNVQVNSNYYNYNRR' A
#
# COMPACT_ATOMS: atom_id res chain seq x y z
N MET A 1 -9.24 -24.46 46.02
CA MET A 1 -9.79 -24.77 44.66
C MET A 1 -10.16 -23.53 43.85
N ARG A 2 -10.88 -22.53 44.40
CA ARG A 2 -11.28 -21.32 43.64
C ARG A 2 -10.12 -20.48 43.08
N LEU A 3 -9.06 -20.27 43.86
CA LEU A 3 -7.86 -19.54 43.41
C LEU A 3 -7.15 -20.26 42.26
N ILE A 4 -7.04 -21.60 42.35
CA ILE A 4 -6.39 -22.44 41.35
C ILE A 4 -7.15 -22.41 40.02
N MET A 5 -8.49 -22.41 40.07
CA MET A 5 -9.35 -22.24 38.90
C MET A 5 -9.18 -20.88 38.24
N LEU A 6 -9.08 -19.80 39.03
CA LEU A 6 -8.83 -18.45 38.52
C LEU A 6 -7.47 -18.32 37.84
N VAL A 7 -6.42 -18.91 38.43
CA VAL A 7 -5.08 -18.93 37.85
C VAL A 7 -5.07 -19.70 36.53
N MET A 8 -5.78 -20.84 36.43
CA MET A 8 -5.90 -21.59 35.17
C MET A 8 -6.63 -20.81 34.08
N ILE A 9 -7.74 -20.14 34.40
CA ILE A 9 -8.48 -19.35 33.41
C ILE A 9 -7.61 -18.19 32.90
N PHE A 10 -6.87 -17.53 33.79
CA PHE A 10 -5.99 -16.43 33.43
C PHE A 10 -4.85 -16.89 32.50
N THR A 11 -4.20 -18.02 32.78
CA THR A 11 -3.12 -18.53 31.93
C THR A 11 -3.60 -18.94 30.54
N ILE A 12 -4.80 -19.53 30.43
CA ILE A 12 -5.39 -19.90 29.13
C ILE A 12 -5.68 -18.65 28.28
N THR A 13 -6.17 -17.57 28.89
CA THR A 13 -6.44 -16.31 28.18
C THR A 13 -5.17 -15.58 27.71
N LEU A 14 -4.05 -15.76 28.40
CA LEU A 14 -2.77 -15.17 28.00
C LEU A 14 -2.14 -15.90 26.80
N ILE A 15 -2.28 -17.22 26.74
CA ILE A 15 -1.71 -18.03 25.64
C ILE A 15 -2.47 -17.79 24.32
N SER A 16 -3.79 -17.56 24.39
CA SER A 16 -4.62 -17.28 23.20
C SER A 16 -4.43 -15.86 22.63
N CYS A 17 -3.77 -14.96 23.35
CA CYS A 17 -3.49 -13.59 22.89
C CYS A 17 -2.19 -13.46 22.08
N GLN A 18 -1.56 -14.56 21.67
CA GLN A 18 -0.37 -14.50 20.81
C GLN A 18 -0.79 -14.43 19.34
N THR A 19 -1.12 -13.21 18.88
CA THR A 19 -1.31 -12.96 17.45
C THR A 19 0.04 -12.99 16.74
N THR A 20 0.38 -14.13 16.15
CA THR A 20 1.53 -14.27 15.25
C THR A 20 1.22 -13.57 13.93
N LYS A 21 1.27 -12.23 13.92
CA LYS A 21 1.25 -11.48 12.66
C LYS A 21 2.54 -11.79 11.91
N LYS A 22 2.49 -12.74 10.98
CA LYS A 22 3.52 -12.92 9.94
C LYS A 22 3.48 -11.68 9.06
N TYR A 23 4.38 -10.73 9.32
CA TYR A 23 4.63 -9.63 8.40
C TYR A 23 5.32 -10.20 7.17
N ILE A 24 4.55 -10.34 6.09
CA ILE A 24 5.12 -10.61 4.77
C ILE A 24 5.81 -9.30 4.38
N ASN A 25 7.14 -9.25 4.47
CA ASN A 25 7.93 -8.19 3.84
C ASN A 25 7.83 -8.40 2.33
N VAL A 26 6.76 -7.90 1.72
CA VAL A 26 6.75 -7.70 0.28
C VAL A 26 7.77 -6.60 0.01
N PRO A 27 8.83 -6.84 -0.78
CA PRO A 27 9.76 -5.78 -1.12
C PRO A 27 8.94 -4.68 -1.81
N LEU A 28 8.91 -3.52 -1.17
CA LEU A 28 8.28 -2.33 -1.70
C LEU A 28 8.83 -2.09 -3.11
N THR A 29 7.95 -2.08 -4.10
CA THR A 29 8.34 -1.77 -5.49
C THR A 29 9.04 -0.41 -5.51
N GLN A 30 9.99 -0.21 -6.42
CA GLN A 30 10.67 1.08 -6.51
C GLN A 30 9.67 2.17 -6.95
N PRO A 31 9.75 3.39 -6.36
CA PRO A 31 8.91 4.49 -6.79
C PRO A 31 9.18 4.86 -8.25
N PRO A 32 8.17 5.30 -9.00
CA PRO A 32 8.37 5.85 -10.33
C PRO A 32 9.34 7.04 -10.31
N SER A 33 10.03 7.29 -11.41
CA SER A 33 10.87 8.49 -11.54
C SER A 33 10.07 9.78 -11.42
N ILE A 34 10.68 10.81 -10.82
CA ILE A 34 10.14 12.17 -10.77
C ILE A 34 9.90 12.66 -12.21
N TYR A 35 8.73 13.26 -12.43
CA TYR A 35 8.39 13.84 -13.73
C TYR A 35 8.97 15.25 -13.83
N ASN A 36 9.85 15.45 -14.81
CA ASN A 36 10.37 16.77 -15.15
C ASN A 36 9.50 17.40 -16.23
N ILE A 37 9.01 18.61 -15.97
CA ILE A 37 8.19 19.36 -16.90
C ILE A 37 9.07 19.79 -18.08
N PRO A 38 8.76 19.39 -19.33
CA PRO A 38 9.53 19.79 -20.50
C PRO A 38 9.29 21.27 -20.82
N LYS A 39 10.18 21.86 -21.62
CA LYS A 39 9.95 23.19 -22.19
C LYS A 39 8.70 23.17 -23.07
N ILE A 40 7.85 24.19 -22.93
CA ILE A 40 6.60 24.31 -23.68
C ILE A 40 6.73 25.53 -24.60
N ASP A 41 6.88 25.27 -25.90
CA ASP A 41 7.01 26.31 -26.93
C ASP A 41 5.76 26.40 -27.82
N THR A 42 4.92 25.35 -27.87
CA THR A 42 3.70 25.30 -28.68
C THR A 42 2.52 24.69 -27.94
N ASP A 43 1.30 24.93 -28.42
CA ASP A 43 0.08 24.31 -27.88
C ASP A 43 0.12 22.77 -27.97
N LYS A 44 0.77 22.24 -29.02
CA LYS A 44 0.98 20.81 -29.18
C LYS A 44 1.88 20.26 -28.07
N ASP A 45 2.92 21.00 -27.70
CA ASP A 45 3.81 20.63 -26.59
C ASP A 45 3.08 20.68 -25.25
N LEU A 46 2.19 21.66 -25.07
CA LEU A 46 1.35 21.76 -23.88
C LEU A 46 0.44 20.53 -23.73
N ILE A 47 -0.26 20.13 -24.80
CA ILE A 47 -1.12 18.94 -24.79
C ILE A 47 -0.31 17.69 -24.49
N LYS A 48 0.89 17.55 -25.10
CA LYS A 48 1.77 16.41 -24.88
C LYS A 48 2.32 16.37 -23.45
N ALA A 49 2.71 17.51 -22.89
CA ALA A 49 3.16 17.63 -21.51
C ALA A 49 2.04 17.25 -20.54
N TYR A 50 0.81 17.71 -20.80
CA TYR A 50 -0.37 17.34 -20.01
C TYR A 50 -0.65 15.83 -20.02
N GLN A 51 -0.61 15.19 -21.20
CA GLN A 51 -0.78 13.74 -21.32
C GLN A 51 0.28 12.98 -20.53
N ASN A 52 1.55 13.38 -20.67
CA ASN A 52 2.67 12.75 -19.96
C ASN A 52 2.57 12.93 -18.44
N ALA A 53 2.19 14.12 -17.97
CA ALA A 53 1.95 14.39 -16.56
C ALA A 53 0.85 13.49 -16.00
N THR A 54 -0.25 13.34 -16.74
CA THR A 54 -1.38 12.48 -16.33
C THR A 54 -0.97 11.01 -16.21
N ILE A 55 -0.20 10.50 -17.17
CA ILE A 55 0.36 9.14 -17.12
C ILE A 55 1.25 8.98 -15.88
N LYS A 56 2.11 9.97 -15.59
CA LYS A 56 3.01 9.93 -14.43
C LYS A 56 2.24 9.94 -13.10
N ILE A 57 1.20 10.75 -12.98
CA ILE A 57 0.32 10.76 -11.80
C ILE A 57 -0.30 9.38 -11.58
N ALA A 58 -0.82 8.75 -12.65
CA ALA A 58 -1.39 7.41 -12.56
C ALA A 58 -0.37 6.35 -12.12
N GLN A 59 0.89 6.44 -12.61
CA GLN A 59 1.98 5.56 -12.16
C GLN A 59 2.26 5.72 -10.66
N TRP A 60 2.30 6.97 -10.17
CA TRP A 60 2.52 7.26 -8.74
C TRP A 60 1.37 6.78 -7.86
N GLN A 61 0.11 6.97 -8.29
CA GLN A 61 -1.06 6.45 -7.58
C GLN A 61 -1.05 4.92 -7.53
N SER A 62 -0.73 4.26 -8.64
CA SER A 62 -0.62 2.80 -8.69
C SER A 62 0.46 2.29 -7.75
N TRP A 63 1.65 2.91 -7.77
CA TRP A 63 2.73 2.58 -6.87
C TRP A 63 2.31 2.76 -5.40
N PHE A 64 1.76 3.91 -5.04
CA PHE A 64 1.31 4.22 -3.68
C PHE A 64 0.30 3.19 -3.16
N ASN A 65 -0.70 2.82 -3.97
CA ASN A 65 -1.71 1.83 -3.60
C ASN A 65 -1.10 0.47 -3.23
N VAL A 66 -0.03 0.05 -3.93
CA VAL A 66 0.74 -1.16 -3.59
C VAL A 66 1.44 -1.01 -2.25
N GLN A 67 2.05 0.15 -1.97
CA GLN A 67 2.81 0.38 -0.72
C GLN A 67 1.92 0.32 0.52
N VAL A 68 0.75 0.97 0.46
CA VAL A 68 -0.14 1.09 1.62
C VAL A 68 -1.08 -0.11 1.78
N ASN A 69 -0.92 -1.15 0.94
CA ASN A 69 -1.83 -2.29 0.84
C ASN A 69 -3.31 -1.84 0.75
N SER A 70 -3.55 -0.62 0.22
CA SER A 70 -4.90 -0.11 0.05
C SER A 70 -5.42 -0.71 -1.24
N ASN A 71 -6.14 -1.81 -1.11
CA ASN A 71 -6.83 -2.47 -2.22
C ASN A 71 -8.09 -1.67 -2.62
N TYR A 72 -7.93 -0.37 -2.87
CA TYR A 72 -9.03 0.55 -3.19
C TYR A 72 -9.64 0.23 -4.57
N TYR A 73 -8.84 -0.36 -5.45
CA TYR A 73 -9.28 -0.91 -6.72
C TYR A 73 -8.93 -2.38 -6.79
N ASN A 74 -9.82 -3.23 -6.29
CA ASN A 74 -9.79 -4.65 -6.56
C ASN A 74 -10.20 -4.84 -8.03
N TYR A 75 -9.22 -4.74 -8.94
CA TYR A 75 -9.42 -5.07 -10.35
C TYR A 75 -9.57 -6.58 -10.45
N ASN A 76 -10.80 -7.05 -10.22
CA ASN A 76 -11.19 -8.41 -10.47
C ASN A 76 -11.15 -8.61 -11.99
N ARG A 77 -9.99 -9.00 -12.54
CA ARG A 77 -9.85 -9.37 -13.95
C ARG A 77 -10.61 -10.69 -14.13
N ARG A 78 -11.82 -10.57 -14.66
CA ARG A 78 -12.47 -11.67 -15.38
C ARG A 78 -11.86 -11.80 -16.75
#